data_AF-A0A2V7M0X5-F1
#
_entry.id   AF-A0A2V7M0X5-F1
#
_cell.length_a   1.000
_cell.length_b   1.000
_cell.length_c   1.000
_cell.angle_alpha   90.00
_cell.angle_beta   90.00
_cell.angle_gamma   90.00
#
_symmetry.space_group_name_H-M   'P 1'
#
loop_
_entity.id
_entity.type
_entity.pdbx_description
1 polymer ?
#
loop_
_entity_poly.entity_id
_entity_poly.type
_entity_poly.pdbx_seq_one_letter_code
_entity_poly.pdbx_strand_id
1 'polypeptide(L)'
;MTQASALRILNSSDAPIYYFIVERQSAALVDWAPCTKPSTCPSVAAHGDAEVPFSRIVGYEPGEREAIFYWWHLLPVPAGGFQVDSIRTRVVQLRQPL
;
A
#
# COMPACT_ATOMS: atom_id res chain seq x y z
N MET A 1 -8.64 -21.57 -14.45
CA MET A 1 -8.45 -20.12 -14.29
C MET A 1 -7.55 -19.91 -13.09
N THR A 2 -6.41 -19.25 -13.24
CA THR A 2 -5.44 -19.05 -12.15
C THR A 2 -5.96 -18.01 -11.18
N GLN A 3 -6.01 -18.36 -9.90
CA GLN A 3 -6.48 -17.49 -8.84
C GLN A 3 -5.49 -16.33 -8.65
N ALA A 4 -5.97 -15.08 -8.54
CA ALA A 4 -5.08 -13.96 -8.25
C ALA A 4 -4.52 -14.13 -6.83
N SER A 5 -3.20 -14.10 -6.70
CA SER A 5 -2.48 -14.23 -5.42
C SER A 5 -1.74 -12.95 -5.04
N ALA A 6 -1.97 -11.86 -5.79
CA ALA A 6 -1.31 -10.59 -5.62
C ALA A 6 -2.20 -9.41 -6.04
N LEU A 7 -1.95 -8.24 -5.44
CA LEU A 7 -2.47 -6.95 -5.87
C LEU A 7 -1.51 -6.33 -6.87
N ARG A 8 -2.04 -5.80 -7.98
CA ARG A 8 -1.27 -4.92 -8.87
C ARG A 8 -1.54 -3.47 -8.53
N ILE A 9 -0.49 -2.73 -8.23
CA ILE A 9 -0.52 -1.30 -7.98
C ILE A 9 0.04 -0.61 -9.22
N LEU A 10 -0.73 0.31 -9.80
CA LEU A 10 -0.28 1.19 -10.87
C LEU A 10 -0.23 2.61 -10.34
N ASN A 11 0.94 3.24 -10.38
CA ASN A 11 1.10 4.64 -10.05
C ASN A 11 1.01 5.47 -11.33
N SER A 12 -0.12 6.13 -11.57
CA SER A 12 -0.28 7.00 -12.75
C SER A 12 0.18 8.45 -12.52
N SER A 13 0.77 8.77 -11.36
CA SER A 13 1.21 10.13 -11.04
C SER A 13 2.67 10.38 -11.44
N ASP A 14 3.03 11.66 -11.53
CA ASP A 14 4.38 12.15 -11.87
C ASP A 14 5.37 12.06 -10.69
N ALA A 15 4.94 11.54 -9.53
CA ALA A 15 5.76 11.39 -8.33
C ALA A 15 5.66 9.95 -7.79
N PRO A 16 6.69 9.45 -7.09
CA PRO A 16 6.57 8.16 -6.39
C PRO A 16 5.41 8.18 -5.39
N ILE A 17 4.73 7.04 -5.26
CA ILE A 17 3.81 6.79 -4.14
C ILE A 17 4.48 5.86 -3.14
N TYR A 18 4.22 6.10 -1.87
CA TYR A 18 4.58 5.23 -0.77
C TYR A 18 3.30 4.63 -0.21
N TYR A 19 3.37 3.41 0.30
CA TYR A 19 2.14 2.70 0.64
C TYR A 19 2.23 1.79 1.86
N PHE A 20 1.04 1.49 2.37
CA PHE A 20 0.78 0.48 3.38
C PHE A 20 -0.49 -0.29 3.00
N ILE A 21 -0.47 -1.62 3.12
CA ILE A 21 -1.61 -2.48 2.83
C ILE A 21 -1.88 -3.36 4.04
N VAL A 22 -3.13 -3.34 4.50
CA VAL A 22 -3.59 -4.11 5.65
C VAL A 22 -4.91 -4.78 5.31
N GLU A 23 -5.13 -5.99 5.81
CA GLU A 23 -6.42 -6.67 5.73
C GLU A 23 -7.50 -5.82 6.43
N ARG A 24 -8.70 -5.79 5.84
CA ARG A 24 -9.78 -4.86 6.19
C ARG A 24 -10.22 -4.93 7.66
N GLN A 25 -10.36 -6.12 8.23
CA GLN A 25 -10.80 -6.31 9.61
C GLN A 25 -9.65 -6.07 10.60
N SER A 26 -8.46 -6.55 10.25
CA SER A 26 -7.21 -6.39 10.99
C SER A 26 -6.84 -4.92 11.15
N ALA A 27 -7.22 -4.05 10.19
CA ALA A 27 -6.99 -2.61 10.27
C ALA A 27 -7.52 -1.94 11.55
N ALA A 28 -8.57 -2.51 12.18
CA ALA A 28 -9.10 -1.99 13.44
C ALA A 28 -8.18 -2.23 14.65
N LEU A 29 -7.19 -3.12 14.52
CA LEU A 29 -6.28 -3.54 15.58
C LEU A 29 -4.86 -2.98 15.41
N VAL A 30 -4.59 -2.29 14.30
CA VAL A 30 -3.24 -1.85 13.93
C VAL A 30 -3.06 -0.37 14.25
N ASP A 31 -2.10 -0.07 15.13
CA ASP A 31 -1.54 1.28 15.29
C ASP A 31 -0.39 1.46 14.29
N TRP A 32 -0.56 2.35 13.31
CA TRP A 32 0.43 2.58 12.26
C TRP A 32 0.58 4.07 11.94
N ALA A 33 1.75 4.43 11.43
CA ALA A 33 2.07 5.75 10.90
C ALA A 33 2.69 5.62 9.50
N PRO A 34 2.50 6.62 8.61
CA PRO A 34 3.15 6.61 7.31
C PRO A 34 4.67 6.56 7.42
N CYS A 35 5.31 5.73 6.60
CA CYS A 35 6.75 5.72 6.46
C CYS A 35 7.24 7.01 5.77
N THR A 36 8.25 7.66 6.36
CA THR A 36 8.80 8.95 5.91
C THR A 36 10.27 8.88 5.48
N LYS A 37 10.85 7.68 5.36
CA LYS A 37 12.24 7.47 4.91
C LYS A 37 12.25 6.78 3.54
N PRO A 38 12.35 7.53 2.42
CA PRO A 38 12.21 6.99 1.07
C PRO A 38 13.03 5.74 0.77
N SER A 39 14.25 5.63 1.31
CA SER A 39 15.15 4.49 1.06
C SER A 39 14.71 3.18 1.69
N THR A 40 13.73 3.19 2.59
CA THR A 40 13.25 1.99 3.30
C THR A 40 11.74 1.78 3.19
N CYS A 41 10.98 2.76 2.67
CA CYS A 41 9.54 2.63 2.54
C CYS A 41 9.15 1.77 1.34
N PRO A 42 8.10 0.93 1.44
CA PRO A 42 7.46 0.37 0.26
C PRO A 42 6.98 1.49 -0.67
N SER A 43 7.35 1.40 -1.94
CA SER A 43 7.06 2.46 -2.91
C SER A 43 6.80 1.92 -4.31
N VAL A 44 6.12 2.72 -5.13
CA VAL A 44 6.02 2.54 -6.57
C VAL A 44 6.51 3.84 -7.22
N ALA A 45 7.47 3.73 -8.14
CA ALA A 45 8.02 4.87 -8.86
C ALA A 45 6.93 5.65 -9.63
N ALA A 46 7.21 6.90 -10.00
CA ALA A 46 6.34 7.66 -10.91
C ALA A 46 6.12 6.87 -12.21
N HIS A 47 4.87 6.79 -12.66
CA HIS A 47 4.44 5.99 -13.82
C HIS A 47 4.76 4.47 -13.74
N GLY A 48 5.20 3.98 -12.59
CA GLY A 48 5.57 2.59 -12.39
C GLY A 48 4.41 1.71 -11.95
N ASP A 49 4.65 0.40 -11.92
CA ASP A 49 3.77 -0.58 -11.31
C ASP A 49 4.52 -1.52 -10.37
N ALA A 50 3.76 -2.14 -9.47
CA ALA A 50 4.27 -3.15 -8.54
C ALA A 50 3.23 -4.26 -8.35
N GLU A 51 3.72 -5.48 -8.14
CA GLU A 51 2.91 -6.62 -7.73
C GLU A 51 3.19 -6.91 -6.25
N VAL A 52 2.14 -6.92 -5.44
CA VAL A 52 2.21 -7.19 -4.00
C VAL A 52 1.50 -8.50 -3.71
N PRO A 53 2.23 -9.59 -3.44
CA PRO A 53 1.63 -10.86 -3.04
C PRO A 53 0.73 -10.68 -1.82
N PHE A 54 -0.41 -11.37 -1.77
CA PHE A 54 -1.33 -11.27 -0.64
C PHE A 54 -0.66 -11.62 0.69
N SER A 55 0.30 -12.55 0.70
CA SER A 55 1.11 -12.91 1.87
C SER A 55 1.99 -11.78 2.42
N ARG A 56 2.11 -10.65 1.72
CA ARG A 56 2.80 -9.43 2.18
C ARG A 56 1.84 -8.39 2.76
N ILE A 57 0.53 -8.60 2.66
CA ILE A 57 -0.48 -7.71 3.25
C ILE A 57 -0.50 -7.95 4.76
N VAL A 58 -0.45 -6.88 5.55
CA VAL A 58 -0.45 -6.99 7.01
C VAL A 58 -1.78 -7.56 7.50
N GLY A 59 -1.72 -8.59 8.35
CA GLY A 59 -2.91 -9.27 8.88
C GLY A 59 -3.62 -10.19 7.89
N TYR A 60 -3.07 -10.43 6.70
CA TYR A 60 -3.69 -11.34 5.73
C TYR A 60 -3.52 -12.81 6.11
N GLU A 61 -4.62 -13.54 6.05
CA GLU A 61 -4.69 -15.01 6.08
C GLU A 61 -5.42 -15.53 4.83
N PRO A 62 -5.17 -16.79 4.39
CA PRO A 62 -5.90 -17.37 3.27
C PRO A 62 -7.42 -17.36 3.48
N GLY A 63 -8.15 -16.80 2.53
CA GLY A 63 -9.63 -16.69 2.56
C GLY A 63 -10.14 -15.29 2.87
N GLU A 64 -9.26 -14.37 3.28
CA GLU A 64 -9.61 -12.97 3.46
C GLU A 64 -9.95 -12.29 2.13
N ARG A 65 -10.93 -11.39 2.17
CA ARG A 65 -11.61 -10.89 0.96
C ARG A 65 -11.25 -9.48 0.59
N GLU A 66 -10.83 -8.67 1.55
CA GLU A 66 -10.63 -7.24 1.36
C GLU A 66 -9.37 -6.77 2.06
N ALA A 67 -8.69 -5.81 1.43
CA ALA A 67 -7.63 -5.05 2.08
C ALA A 67 -7.90 -3.56 1.93
N ILE A 68 -7.31 -2.77 2.82
CA ILE A 68 -7.21 -1.33 2.69
C ILE A 68 -5.83 -1.00 2.13
N PHE A 69 -5.81 -0.35 0.97
CA PHE A 69 -4.62 0.24 0.39
C PHE A 69 -4.54 1.70 0.80
N TYR A 70 -3.54 2.05 1.62
CA TYR A 70 -3.19 3.43 1.95
C TYR A 70 -1.98 3.86 1.12
N TRP A 71 -2.01 5.08 0.59
CA TRP A 71 -0.86 5.65 -0.11
C TRP A 71 -0.73 7.16 0.08
N TRP A 72 0.49 7.65 -0.07
CA TRP A 72 0.86 9.04 0.10
C TRP A 72 2.06 9.44 -0.77
N HIS A 73 2.31 10.74 -0.91
CA HIS A 73 3.60 11.24 -1.37
C HIS A 73 4.43 11.76 -0.20
N LEU A 74 5.74 11.77 -0.40
CA LEU A 74 6.70 12.38 0.51
C LEU A 74 7.25 13.66 -0.11
N LEU A 75 7.16 14.76 0.64
CA LEU A 75 7.70 16.06 0.27
C LEU A 75 8.97 16.33 1.08
N PRO A 76 10.06 16.78 0.46
CA PRO A 76 11.24 17.19 1.20
C PRO A 76 10.92 18.40 2.09
N VAL A 77 11.48 18.43 3.30
CA VAL A 77 11.37 19.60 4.19
C VAL A 77 12.68 20.40 4.22
N PRO A 78 12.63 21.73 4.40
CA PRO A 78 13.84 22.58 4.42
C PRO A 78 14.86 22.20 5.51
N ALA A 79 14.38 21.69 6.65
CA ALA A 79 15.23 21.24 7.77
C ALA A 79 15.89 19.85 7.53
N GLY A 80 15.64 19.23 6.36
CA GLY A 80 16.09 17.88 6.04
C GLY A 80 15.06 16.80 6.40
N GLY A 81 15.01 15.74 5.61
CA GLY A 81 14.03 14.67 5.74
C GLY A 81 12.79 14.89 4.86
N PHE A 82 11.73 14.14 5.15
CA PHE A 82 10.49 14.17 4.38
C PHE A 82 9.26 14.22 5.28
N GLN A 83 8.23 14.90 4.80
CA GLN A 83 6.89 14.90 5.40
C GLN A 83 5.87 14.29 4.43
N VAL A 84 4.75 13.82 4.97
CA VAL A 84 3.63 13.29 4.19
C VAL A 84 2.82 14.45 3.61
N ASP A 85 2.48 14.41 2.32
CA ASP A 85 1.61 15.42 1.70
C ASP A 85 0.12 15.20 2.05
N SER A 86 -0.32 13.95 1.96
CA SER A 86 -1.71 13.51 2.01
C SER A 86 -1.74 12.00 2.19
N ILE A 87 -2.68 11.47 2.98
CA ILE A 87 -2.95 10.03 3.05
C ILE A 87 -4.24 9.77 2.30
N ARG A 88 -4.16 8.92 1.27
CA ARG A 88 -5.28 8.46 0.47
C ARG A 88 -5.53 7.00 0.77
N THR A 89 -6.78 6.56 0.59
CA THR A 89 -7.15 5.18 0.90
C THR A 89 -8.19 4.62 -0.07
N ARG A 90 -8.13 3.31 -0.29
CA ARG A 90 -9.10 2.55 -1.08
C ARG A 90 -9.22 1.14 -0.54
N VAL A 91 -10.45 0.67 -0.38
CA VAL A 91 -10.73 -0.75 -0.15
C VAL A 91 -10.60 -1.49 -1.49
N VAL A 92 -9.82 -2.57 -1.49
CA VAL A 92 -9.56 -3.41 -2.66
C VAL A 92 -9.99 -4.85 -2.38
N GLN A 93 -10.51 -5.51 -3.41
CA GLN A 93 -10.91 -6.92 -3.31
C GLN A 93 -9.69 -7.83 -3.50
N LEU A 94 -9.42 -8.67 -2.51
CA LEU A 94 -8.51 -9.81 -2.59
C LEU A 94 -9.33 -10.95 -3.18
N ARG A 95 -9.43 -11.01 -4.50
CA ARG A 95 -10.29 -12.02 -5.14
C ARG A 95 -9.84 -13.42 -4.74
N GLN A 96 -10.70 -14.13 -4.03
CA GLN A 96 -10.93 -15.57 -4.24
C GLN A 96 -12.42 -15.90 -4.12
N PRO A 97 -13.15 -16.06 -5.24
CA PRO A 97 -14.27 -16.97 -5.28
C PRO A 97 -13.78 -18.37 -5.66
N LEU A 98 -14.28 -19.39 -4.94
CA LEU A 98 -14.33 -20.78 -5.40
C LEU A 98 -15.15 -20.87 -6.70
#